data_AF-A0A933GA46-F1
#
_entry.id   AF-A0A933GA46-F1
#
_cell.length_a   1.000
_cell.length_b   1.000
_cell.length_c   1.000
_cell.angle_alpha   90.00
_cell.angle_beta   90.00
_cell.angle_gamma   90.00
#
_symmetry.space_group_name_H-M   'P 1'
#
loop_
_entity.id
_entity.type
_entity.pdbx_description
1 polymer ?
#
loop_
_entity_poly.entity_id
_entity_poly.type
_entity_poly.pdbx_seq_one_letter_code
_entity_poly.pdbx_strand_id
1 'polypeptide(L)'
;MTITKRMVVRSTHSLALAACLWMTFAGDVSAQTTDAASAAAAPAATHAAAGHHAHAPSLLAALPFVAILLCIAILPLVPSVAHWWHHNSNKLIISAVLALAALTYYLLRGTGFGHGDDTAAAGFPTVLKVLDHAVLDEFIPFIILLFSLYTICGGIRLQGDLRATPRNNTAFLIAGSILASFVGTTGASMLLIRPLLQTNRERKYVKHTVIFFIFLVSNIGGCLLPTGDPPLFLGYLLGVPFLWTFSLWKAWLFCCVVLLIIYYLWDSYLYRHEPPLEHMLDETRIEPLRLTGSLNFLWLAGVVLAVALMVPGKPLLGTGFTVPDYFREAVMLAFVGLAWIASSPQVRRDNEFNFRAIIEVAVLFIGIFITMQAPIEILRIEGPSLPLTNPARFFWATGSLSSFLDNAPTYV
;
A
#
# COMPACT_ATOMS: atom_id res chain seq x y z
N MET A 1 -19.13 23.21 11.86
CA MET A 1 -19.84 21.97 12.24
C MET A 1 -21.09 21.67 11.40
N THR A 2 -21.59 22.62 10.58
CA THR A 2 -22.85 22.46 9.81
C THR A 2 -22.63 22.07 8.33
N ILE A 3 -21.44 22.30 7.78
CA ILE A 3 -21.10 21.96 6.38
C ILE A 3 -20.79 20.47 6.22
N THR A 4 -20.12 19.86 7.21
CA THR A 4 -19.80 18.41 7.24
C THR A 4 -21.07 17.55 7.25
N LYS A 5 -22.12 17.95 7.97
CA LYS A 5 -23.41 17.22 7.99
C LYS A 5 -24.13 17.21 6.63
N ARG A 6 -24.00 18.28 5.82
CA ARG A 6 -24.63 18.34 4.49
C ARG A 6 -23.84 17.59 3.40
N MET A 7 -22.51 17.46 3.54
CA MET A 7 -21.70 16.61 2.65
C MET A 7 -21.93 15.12 2.89
N VAL A 8 -22.11 14.70 4.15
CA VAL A 8 -22.34 13.29 4.53
C VAL A 8 -23.65 12.74 3.96
N VAL A 9 -24.75 13.52 3.99
CA VAL A 9 -26.06 13.08 3.45
C VAL A 9 -26.09 13.06 1.91
N ARG A 10 -25.30 13.93 1.25
CA ARG A 10 -25.14 13.87 -0.21
C ARG A 10 -24.27 12.69 -0.63
N SER A 11 -23.23 12.37 0.13
CA SER A 11 -22.36 11.20 -0.10
C SER A 11 -23.11 9.88 0.03
N THR A 12 -24.01 9.72 1.01
CA THR A 12 -24.79 8.49 1.18
C THR A 12 -25.81 8.25 0.05
N HIS A 13 -26.39 9.30 -0.53
CA HIS A 13 -27.23 9.17 -1.73
C HIS A 13 -26.41 8.87 -2.99
N SER A 14 -25.22 9.44 -3.12
CA SER A 14 -24.28 9.10 -4.21
C SER A 14 -23.73 7.68 -4.08
N LEU A 15 -23.52 7.17 -2.86
CA LEU A 15 -23.09 5.79 -2.58
C LEU A 15 -24.18 4.76 -2.89
N ALA A 16 -25.45 5.06 -2.56
CA ALA A 16 -26.57 4.22 -2.95
C ALA A 16 -26.77 4.19 -4.46
N LEU A 17 -26.58 5.33 -5.15
CA LEU A 17 -26.61 5.40 -6.61
C LEU A 17 -25.44 4.64 -7.25
N ALA A 18 -24.23 4.71 -6.69
CA ALA A 18 -23.06 3.99 -7.19
C ALA A 18 -23.19 2.48 -6.98
N ALA A 19 -23.71 2.02 -5.83
CA ALA A 19 -24.01 0.62 -5.58
C ALA A 19 -25.14 0.10 -6.49
N CYS A 20 -26.19 0.89 -6.72
CA CYS A 20 -27.23 0.58 -7.70
C CYS A 20 -26.69 0.54 -9.13
N LEU A 21 -25.82 1.49 -9.51
CA LEU A 21 -25.13 1.51 -10.81
C LEU A 21 -24.23 0.29 -10.98
N TRP A 22 -23.54 -0.15 -9.93
CA TRP A 22 -22.72 -1.36 -9.95
C TRP A 22 -23.56 -2.63 -10.07
N MET A 23 -24.71 -2.70 -9.37
CA MET A 23 -25.66 -3.81 -9.49
C MET A 23 -26.36 -3.86 -10.86
N THR A 24 -26.63 -2.70 -11.48
CA THR A 24 -27.18 -2.65 -12.86
C THR A 24 -26.11 -3.00 -13.89
N PHE A 25 -24.87 -2.54 -13.73
CA PHE A 25 -23.75 -2.92 -14.60
C PHE A 25 -23.41 -4.41 -14.50
N ALA A 26 -23.43 -4.99 -13.29
CA ALA A 26 -23.25 -6.43 -13.09
C ALA A 26 -24.43 -7.26 -13.65
N GLY A 27 -25.65 -6.72 -13.60
CA GLY A 27 -26.84 -7.34 -14.22
C GLY A 27 -26.79 -7.35 -15.74
N ASP A 28 -26.33 -6.27 -16.37
CA ASP A 28 -26.21 -6.16 -17.83
C ASP A 28 -25.10 -7.07 -18.40
N VAL A 29 -24.00 -7.27 -17.66
CA VAL A 29 -22.92 -8.21 -18.04
C VAL A 29 -23.40 -9.67 -17.97
N SER A 30 -24.28 -9.99 -17.01
CA SER A 30 -24.92 -11.31 -16.90
C SER A 30 -25.90 -11.57 -18.06
N ALA A 31 -26.67 -10.56 -18.49
CA ALA A 31 -27.62 -10.71 -19.58
C ALA A 31 -26.96 -10.82 -20.98
N GLN A 32 -25.84 -10.13 -21.20
CA GLN A 32 -25.12 -10.19 -22.49
C GLN A 32 -24.29 -11.46 -22.67
N THR A 33 -23.88 -12.12 -21.59
CA THR A 33 -23.12 -13.39 -21.67
C THR A 33 -23.98 -14.59 -22.07
N THR A 34 -25.31 -14.53 -21.85
CA THR A 34 -26.25 -15.57 -22.31
C THR A 34 -26.58 -15.51 -23.81
N ASP A 35 -26.49 -14.35 -24.46
CA ASP A 35 -26.92 -14.18 -25.86
C ASP A 35 -25.76 -14.27 -26.89
N ALA A 36 -24.50 -14.18 -26.46
CA ALA A 36 -23.34 -14.17 -27.37
C ALA A 36 -22.77 -15.57 -27.71
N ALA A 37 -23.37 -16.66 -27.22
CA ALA A 37 -22.85 -18.02 -27.35
C ALA A 37 -22.97 -18.65 -28.76
N SER A 38 -23.38 -17.91 -29.80
CA SER A 38 -23.42 -18.44 -31.17
C SER A 38 -23.00 -17.43 -32.24
N ALA A 39 -21.70 -17.26 -32.47
CA ALA A 39 -21.16 -17.07 -33.83
C ALA A 39 -19.62 -16.95 -33.87
N ALA A 40 -19.05 -17.73 -34.78
CA ALA A 40 -17.81 -17.50 -35.53
C ALA A 40 -16.45 -17.73 -34.85
N ALA A 41 -15.88 -18.90 -35.16
CA ALA A 41 -14.49 -19.27 -34.99
C ALA A 41 -13.60 -18.74 -36.14
N ALA A 42 -12.38 -18.30 -35.81
CA ALA A 42 -11.19 -18.34 -36.68
C ALA A 42 -9.89 -18.18 -35.84
N PRO A 43 -8.73 -18.73 -36.27
CA PRO A 43 -7.76 -19.35 -35.37
C PRO A 43 -6.56 -18.44 -35.03
N ALA A 44 -6.09 -18.51 -33.78
CA ALA A 44 -4.77 -17.99 -33.40
C ALA A 44 -4.10 -18.91 -32.36
N ALA A 45 -2.92 -19.42 -32.76
CA ALA A 45 -1.82 -20.01 -31.99
C ALA A 45 -2.16 -20.86 -30.74
N THR A 46 -2.01 -22.17 -30.92
CA THR A 46 -1.94 -23.22 -29.90
C THR A 46 -0.82 -22.96 -28.87
N HIS A 47 -1.20 -22.49 -27.68
CA HIS A 47 -0.60 -22.97 -26.44
C HIS A 47 -1.45 -24.13 -25.95
N ALA A 48 -0.84 -25.32 -25.87
CA ALA A 48 -1.50 -26.55 -25.48
C ALA A 48 -2.10 -26.40 -24.08
N ALA A 49 -3.42 -26.31 -24.03
CA ALA A 49 -4.23 -26.49 -22.84
C ALA A 49 -4.14 -27.95 -22.41
N ALA A 50 -3.50 -28.21 -21.27
CA ALA A 50 -3.65 -29.44 -20.53
C ALA A 50 -4.71 -29.21 -19.43
N GLY A 51 -5.72 -30.08 -19.41
CA GLY A 51 -6.97 -29.99 -18.67
C GLY A 51 -6.90 -29.60 -17.19
N HIS A 52 -7.74 -28.65 -16.81
CA HIS A 52 -8.93 -28.76 -15.95
C HIS A 52 -9.73 -27.47 -16.19
N HIS A 53 -11.04 -27.53 -16.40
CA HIS A 53 -11.86 -26.31 -16.39
C HIS A 53 -11.82 -25.76 -14.96
N ALA A 54 -10.89 -24.85 -14.67
CA ALA A 54 -10.81 -24.14 -13.40
C ALA A 54 -12.07 -23.27 -13.29
N HIS A 55 -13.07 -23.75 -12.56
CA HIS A 55 -14.26 -22.96 -12.27
C HIS A 55 -13.85 -21.82 -11.34
N ALA A 56 -13.94 -20.59 -11.84
CA ALA A 56 -13.71 -19.40 -11.04
C ALA A 56 -14.60 -19.42 -9.78
N PRO A 57 -14.10 -18.93 -8.63
CA PRO A 57 -14.95 -18.64 -7.48
C PRO A 57 -16.11 -17.74 -7.90
N SER A 58 -17.26 -17.89 -7.24
CA SER A 58 -18.35 -16.95 -7.46
C SER A 58 -17.91 -15.56 -7.03
N LEU A 59 -18.41 -14.51 -7.68
CA LEU A 59 -18.14 -13.12 -7.26
C LEU A 59 -18.53 -12.86 -5.79
N LEU A 60 -19.48 -13.63 -5.26
CA LEU A 60 -19.87 -13.60 -3.84
C LEU A 60 -18.73 -14.01 -2.89
N ALA A 61 -17.74 -14.77 -3.36
CA ALA A 61 -16.54 -15.12 -2.60
C ALA A 61 -15.68 -13.90 -2.27
N ALA A 62 -15.82 -12.80 -3.02
CA ALA A 62 -15.15 -11.53 -2.74
C ALA A 62 -15.84 -10.70 -1.64
N LEU A 63 -17.03 -11.10 -1.15
CA LEU A 63 -17.76 -10.33 -0.14
C LEU A 63 -16.98 -10.10 1.16
N PRO A 64 -16.29 -11.10 1.76
CA PRO A 64 -15.49 -10.85 2.97
C PRO A 64 -14.38 -9.82 2.74
N PHE A 65 -13.79 -9.83 1.54
CA PHE A 65 -12.75 -8.89 1.14
C PHE A 65 -13.28 -7.46 0.98
N VAL A 66 -14.40 -7.29 0.27
CA VAL A 66 -15.06 -5.98 0.15
C VAL A 66 -15.52 -5.48 1.52
N ALA A 67 -16.03 -6.37 2.37
CA ALA A 67 -16.49 -6.02 3.72
C ALA A 67 -15.34 -5.50 4.59
N ILE A 68 -14.15 -6.12 4.58
CA ILE A 68 -13.02 -5.66 5.40
C ILE A 68 -12.55 -4.27 4.95
N LEU A 69 -12.50 -4.01 3.64
CA LEU A 69 -12.12 -2.70 3.11
C LEU A 69 -13.14 -1.62 3.46
N LEU A 70 -14.45 -1.92 3.36
CA LEU A 70 -15.51 -1.01 3.79
C LEU A 70 -15.45 -0.74 5.30
N CYS A 71 -15.14 -1.76 6.12
CA CYS A 71 -14.94 -1.58 7.55
C CYS A 71 -13.78 -0.61 7.84
N ILE A 72 -12.65 -0.76 7.17
CA ILE A 72 -11.48 0.12 7.32
C ILE A 72 -11.81 1.56 6.87
N ALA A 73 -12.56 1.72 5.77
CA ALA A 73 -12.91 3.03 5.24
C ALA A 73 -13.97 3.76 6.07
N ILE A 74 -14.99 3.04 6.57
CA ILE A 74 -16.21 3.64 7.15
C ILE A 74 -16.15 3.70 8.68
N LEU A 75 -15.73 2.63 9.36
CA LEU A 75 -15.82 2.56 10.83
C LEU A 75 -15.04 3.65 11.57
N PRO A 76 -13.84 4.09 11.14
CA PRO A 76 -13.17 5.23 11.75
C PRO A 76 -13.93 6.55 11.63
N LEU A 77 -14.75 6.71 10.59
CA LEU A 77 -15.46 7.96 10.28
C LEU A 77 -16.80 8.07 11.02
N VAL A 78 -17.36 6.95 11.49
CA VAL A 78 -18.66 6.91 12.17
C VAL A 78 -18.45 7.20 13.67
N PRO A 79 -18.93 8.35 14.20
CA PRO A 79 -18.61 8.78 15.56
C PRO A 79 -19.03 7.81 16.66
N SER A 80 -20.11 7.04 16.45
CA SER A 80 -20.62 6.09 17.44
C SER A 80 -19.74 4.86 17.62
N VAL A 81 -18.94 4.48 16.61
CA VAL A 81 -18.10 3.27 16.63
C VAL A 81 -16.60 3.56 16.55
N ALA A 82 -16.20 4.80 16.24
CA ALA A 82 -14.80 5.20 16.10
C ALA A 82 -13.94 4.82 17.32
N HIS A 83 -14.40 5.12 18.54
CA HIS A 83 -13.66 4.80 19.77
C HIS A 83 -13.46 3.29 19.97
N TRP A 84 -14.46 2.49 19.59
CA TRP A 84 -14.35 1.04 19.60
C TRP A 84 -13.34 0.56 18.53
N TRP A 85 -13.44 1.07 17.30
CA TRP A 85 -12.54 0.70 16.20
C TRP A 85 -11.07 0.99 16.51
N HIS A 86 -10.75 2.04 17.27
CA HIS A 86 -9.35 2.40 17.58
C HIS A 86 -8.57 1.32 18.37
N HIS A 87 -9.25 0.35 18.99
CA HIS A 87 -8.58 -0.74 19.69
C HIS A 87 -8.15 -1.83 18.70
N ASN A 88 -6.85 -2.18 18.73
CA ASN A 88 -6.30 -3.20 17.84
C ASN A 88 -6.97 -4.58 18.02
N SER A 89 -7.48 -4.90 19.22
CA SER A 89 -8.26 -6.13 19.44
C SER A 89 -9.53 -6.18 18.61
N ASN A 90 -10.22 -5.05 18.44
CA ASN A 90 -11.48 -4.99 17.66
C ASN A 90 -11.21 -5.09 16.16
N LYS A 91 -10.12 -4.47 15.70
CA LYS A 91 -9.62 -4.64 14.32
C LYS A 91 -9.27 -6.10 14.03
N LEU A 92 -8.60 -6.76 14.98
CA LEU A 92 -8.26 -8.19 14.88
C LEU A 92 -9.53 -9.06 14.85
N ILE A 93 -10.53 -8.77 15.69
CA ILE A 93 -11.80 -9.51 15.69
C ILE A 93 -12.49 -9.42 14.33
N ILE A 94 -12.65 -8.21 13.77
CA ILE A 94 -13.27 -8.04 12.44
C ILE A 94 -12.47 -8.77 11.37
N SER A 95 -11.15 -8.61 11.39
CA SER A 95 -10.25 -9.26 10.42
C SER A 95 -10.34 -10.77 10.50
N ALA A 96 -10.37 -11.33 11.71
CA ALA A 96 -10.49 -12.77 11.95
C ALA A 96 -11.88 -13.32 11.55
N VAL A 97 -12.96 -12.60 11.84
CA VAL A 97 -14.32 -13.01 11.47
C VAL A 97 -14.48 -13.07 9.94
N LEU A 98 -14.00 -12.04 9.24
CA LEU A 98 -14.08 -12.00 7.77
C LEU A 98 -13.11 -13.00 7.12
N ALA A 99 -11.90 -13.18 7.67
CA ALA A 99 -10.99 -14.24 7.24
C ALA A 99 -11.62 -15.63 7.42
N LEU A 100 -12.25 -15.89 8.57
CA LEU A 100 -12.95 -17.15 8.82
C LEU A 100 -14.10 -17.36 7.84
N ALA A 101 -14.85 -16.31 7.49
CA ALA A 101 -15.89 -16.40 6.46
C ALA A 101 -15.32 -16.78 5.09
N ALA A 102 -14.19 -16.20 4.68
CA ALA A 102 -13.50 -16.57 3.44
C ALA A 102 -12.97 -18.02 3.48
N LEU A 103 -12.35 -18.45 4.58
CA LEU A 103 -11.88 -19.83 4.74
C LEU A 103 -13.04 -20.83 4.77
N THR A 104 -14.18 -20.46 5.35
CA THR A 104 -15.39 -21.29 5.35
C THR A 104 -15.93 -21.46 3.92
N TYR A 105 -15.88 -20.41 3.10
CA TYR A 105 -16.20 -20.53 1.68
C TYR A 105 -15.29 -21.56 0.99
N TYR A 106 -13.97 -21.48 1.19
CA TYR A 106 -13.03 -22.45 0.63
C TYR A 106 -13.21 -23.87 1.15
N LEU A 107 -13.61 -24.03 2.41
CA LEU A 107 -13.89 -25.33 3.01
C LEU A 107 -15.13 -25.99 2.39
N LEU A 108 -16.18 -25.20 2.11
CA LEU A 108 -17.46 -25.68 1.60
C LEU A 108 -17.50 -25.78 0.06
N ARG A 109 -16.55 -25.14 -0.62
CA ARG A 109 -16.44 -25.20 -2.08
C ARG A 109 -16.07 -26.61 -2.53
N GLY A 110 -16.80 -27.13 -3.52
CA GLY A 110 -16.58 -28.47 -4.09
C GLY A 110 -15.37 -28.59 -5.01
N THR A 111 -14.60 -27.52 -5.20
CA THR A 111 -13.38 -27.49 -6.02
C THR A 111 -12.23 -26.97 -5.17
N GLY A 112 -11.02 -27.43 -5.49
CA GLY A 112 -9.84 -27.00 -4.75
C GLY A 112 -9.25 -25.67 -5.21
N PHE A 113 -8.36 -25.12 -4.38
CA PHE A 113 -7.59 -23.90 -4.68
C PHE A 113 -6.37 -24.27 -5.54
N GLY A 114 -6.27 -23.63 -6.70
CA GLY A 114 -5.11 -23.74 -7.58
C GLY A 114 -4.25 -22.49 -7.51
N HIS A 115 -3.00 -22.64 -7.09
CA HIS A 115 -2.01 -21.56 -7.18
C HIS A 115 -0.71 -22.10 -7.78
N GLY A 116 -0.44 -21.74 -9.04
CA GLY A 116 0.72 -22.24 -9.78
C GLY A 116 0.42 -23.58 -10.44
N ASP A 117 1.37 -24.51 -10.39
CA ASP A 117 1.24 -25.86 -10.98
C ASP A 117 0.56 -26.87 -10.04
N ASP A 118 0.32 -26.50 -8.77
CA ASP A 118 -0.29 -27.36 -7.77
C ASP A 118 -1.74 -26.97 -7.47
N THR A 119 -2.66 -27.90 -7.70
CA THR A 119 -4.08 -27.79 -7.29
C THR A 119 -4.34 -28.62 -6.05
N ALA A 120 -4.76 -27.99 -4.96
CA ALA A 120 -5.16 -28.71 -3.74
C ALA A 120 -6.48 -29.47 -3.97
N ALA A 121 -6.72 -30.52 -3.19
CA ALA A 121 -8.03 -31.19 -3.16
C ALA A 121 -9.07 -30.33 -2.41
N ALA A 122 -10.35 -30.47 -2.77
CA ALA A 122 -11.46 -29.77 -2.12
C ALA A 122 -11.55 -30.08 -0.62
N GLY A 123 -12.16 -29.18 0.16
CA GLY A 123 -12.31 -29.30 1.60
C GLY A 123 -11.09 -28.77 2.38
N PHE A 124 -10.70 -29.48 3.45
CA PHE A 124 -9.64 -29.01 4.35
C PHE A 124 -8.27 -28.78 3.69
N PRO A 125 -7.80 -29.59 2.72
CA PRO A 125 -6.51 -29.33 2.05
C PRO A 125 -6.45 -27.99 1.32
N THR A 126 -7.56 -27.54 0.75
CA THR A 126 -7.69 -26.21 0.11
C THR A 126 -7.50 -25.10 1.13
N VAL A 127 -8.13 -25.21 2.30
CA VAL A 127 -7.98 -24.21 3.38
C VAL A 127 -6.52 -24.10 3.82
N LEU A 128 -5.83 -25.23 3.96
CA LEU A 128 -4.41 -25.24 4.29
C LEU A 128 -3.56 -24.58 3.21
N LYS A 129 -3.82 -24.86 1.93
CA LYS A 129 -3.08 -24.25 0.81
C LYS A 129 -3.32 -22.74 0.71
N VAL A 130 -4.55 -22.28 0.96
CA VAL A 130 -4.90 -20.85 1.03
C VAL A 130 -4.16 -20.16 2.18
N LEU A 131 -4.10 -20.80 3.36
CA LEU A 131 -3.36 -20.27 4.51
C LEU A 131 -1.85 -20.25 4.27
N ASP A 132 -1.31 -21.30 3.66
CA ASP A 132 0.10 -21.40 3.26
C ASP A 132 0.47 -20.21 2.36
N HIS A 133 -0.22 -20.01 1.25
CA HIS A 133 0.05 -18.87 0.38
C HIS A 133 -0.20 -17.51 1.04
N ALA A 134 -1.40 -17.30 1.60
CA ALA A 134 -1.77 -15.98 2.13
C ALA A 134 -0.93 -15.56 3.35
N VAL A 135 -0.60 -16.52 4.23
CA VAL A 135 0.09 -16.22 5.49
C VAL A 135 1.59 -16.40 5.34
N LEU A 136 2.04 -17.56 4.86
CA LEU A 136 3.45 -17.93 4.85
C LEU A 136 4.21 -17.26 3.70
N ASP A 137 3.67 -17.30 2.48
CA ASP A 137 4.37 -16.77 1.30
C ASP A 137 4.18 -15.25 1.14
N GLU A 138 3.03 -14.73 1.55
CA GLU A 138 2.68 -13.33 1.31
C GLU A 138 2.77 -12.47 2.60
N PHE A 139 1.93 -12.74 3.61
CA PHE A 139 1.80 -11.88 4.80
C PHE A 139 3.06 -11.83 5.68
N ILE A 140 3.73 -12.96 5.92
CA ILE A 140 4.94 -13.00 6.77
C ILE A 140 6.07 -12.17 6.17
N PRO A 141 6.49 -12.39 4.90
CA PRO A 141 7.48 -11.53 4.25
C PRO A 141 7.07 -10.06 4.27
N PHE A 142 5.80 -9.79 3.99
CA PHE A 142 5.22 -8.46 3.96
C PHE A 142 5.37 -7.74 5.31
N ILE A 143 4.90 -8.36 6.40
CA ILE A 143 4.93 -7.71 7.71
C ILE A 143 6.35 -7.59 8.25
N ILE A 144 7.24 -8.53 7.94
CA ILE A 144 8.65 -8.44 8.33
C ILE A 144 9.34 -7.29 7.59
N LEU A 145 9.06 -7.08 6.30
CA LEU A 145 9.59 -5.92 5.57
C LEU A 145 9.10 -4.62 6.20
N LEU A 146 7.79 -4.45 6.40
CA LEU A 146 7.23 -3.24 6.99
C LEU A 146 7.75 -3.00 8.41
N PHE A 147 7.82 -4.05 9.22
CA PHE A 147 8.39 -4.00 10.55
C PHE A 147 9.87 -3.57 10.51
N SER A 148 10.63 -4.05 9.53
CA SER A 148 12.04 -3.73 9.39
C SER A 148 12.25 -2.27 9.02
N LEU A 149 11.56 -1.80 7.98
CA LEU A 149 11.62 -0.41 7.54
C LEU A 149 11.14 0.54 8.66
N TYR A 150 9.99 0.25 9.27
CA TYR A 150 9.42 1.04 10.37
C TYR A 150 10.37 1.12 11.57
N THR A 151 10.89 -0.01 12.03
CA THR A 151 11.74 -0.05 13.24
C THR A 151 13.09 0.65 13.01
N ILE A 152 13.72 0.43 11.85
CA ILE A 152 15.00 1.05 11.53
C ILE A 152 14.83 2.57 11.29
N CYS A 153 13.77 2.98 10.59
CA CYS A 153 13.44 4.40 10.41
C CYS A 153 13.14 5.10 11.73
N GLY A 154 12.48 4.43 12.68
CA GLY A 154 12.24 4.98 14.02
C GLY A 154 13.52 5.34 14.78
N GLY A 155 14.66 4.75 14.40
CA GLY A 155 15.99 5.07 14.91
C GLY A 155 16.69 6.26 14.23
N ILE A 156 16.09 6.88 13.22
CA ILE A 156 16.60 8.08 12.52
C ILE A 156 15.75 9.27 12.94
N ARG A 157 16.37 10.39 13.29
CA ARG A 157 15.64 11.63 13.57
C ARG A 157 16.32 12.78 12.85
N LEU A 158 15.54 13.49 12.04
CA LEU A 158 15.93 14.77 11.49
C LEU A 158 15.38 15.87 12.40
N GLN A 159 16.27 16.71 12.91
CA GLN A 159 15.96 17.87 13.75
C GLN A 159 16.41 19.14 13.04
N GLY A 160 15.86 20.28 13.44
CA GLY A 160 16.22 21.59 12.90
C GLY A 160 15.01 22.29 12.28
N ASP A 161 15.22 23.55 11.98
CA ASP A 161 14.23 24.46 11.48
C ASP A 161 14.78 25.17 10.23
N LEU A 162 14.29 24.73 9.06
CA LEU A 162 14.56 25.40 7.80
C LEU A 162 13.66 26.63 7.69
N ARG A 163 14.16 27.71 7.09
CA ARG A 163 13.31 28.86 6.74
C ARG A 163 12.12 28.41 5.89
N ALA A 164 10.90 28.78 6.27
CA ALA A 164 9.63 28.29 5.72
C ALA A 164 9.26 28.87 4.34
N THR A 165 10.23 29.05 3.45
CA THR A 165 10.00 29.60 2.11
C THR A 165 9.41 28.57 1.14
N PRO A 166 8.64 28.99 0.12
CA PRO A 166 8.12 28.08 -0.90
C PRO A 166 9.20 27.26 -1.61
N ARG A 167 10.38 27.85 -1.83
CA ARG A 167 11.53 27.16 -2.41
C ARG A 167 12.03 26.03 -1.50
N ASN A 168 12.19 26.30 -0.21
CA ASN A 168 12.70 25.32 0.75
C ASN A 168 11.70 24.19 0.97
N ASN A 169 10.41 24.50 1.12
CA ASN A 169 9.39 23.47 1.22
C ASN A 169 9.32 22.60 -0.05
N THR A 170 9.42 23.20 -1.23
CA THR A 170 9.44 22.45 -2.50
C THR A 170 10.67 21.54 -2.58
N ALA A 171 11.85 22.04 -2.18
CA ALA A 171 13.07 21.23 -2.11
C ALA A 171 12.94 20.08 -1.09
N PHE A 172 12.29 20.34 0.04
CA PHE A 172 12.01 19.33 1.06
C PHE A 172 11.08 18.23 0.54
N LEU A 173 10.02 18.60 -0.20
CA LEU A 173 9.12 17.64 -0.85
C LEU A 173 9.82 16.82 -1.93
N ILE A 174 10.69 17.43 -2.74
CA ILE A 174 11.52 16.70 -3.73
C ILE A 174 12.39 15.65 -3.03
N ALA A 175 13.11 16.05 -1.99
CA ALA A 175 13.95 15.14 -1.22
C ALA A 175 13.12 14.00 -0.61
N GLY A 176 11.93 14.30 -0.09
CA GLY A 176 11.01 13.31 0.45
C GLY A 176 10.49 12.32 -0.60
N SER A 177 10.10 12.78 -1.79
CA SER A 177 9.66 11.90 -2.87
C SER A 177 10.74 10.94 -3.33
N ILE A 178 11.99 11.41 -3.42
CA ILE A 178 13.13 10.55 -3.75
C ILE A 178 13.37 9.54 -2.61
N LEU A 179 13.41 10.02 -1.37
CA LEU A 179 13.65 9.18 -0.19
C LEU A 179 12.61 8.06 -0.05
N ALA A 180 11.33 8.36 -0.31
CA ALA A 180 10.23 7.41 -0.19
C ALA A 180 10.41 6.16 -1.07
N SER A 181 11.00 6.30 -2.26
CA SER A 181 11.28 5.15 -3.14
C SER A 181 12.28 4.17 -2.55
N PHE A 182 13.24 4.65 -1.75
CA PHE A 182 14.29 3.81 -1.18
C PHE A 182 13.95 3.32 0.23
N VAL A 183 13.36 4.18 1.04
CA VAL A 183 13.13 3.94 2.47
C VAL A 183 11.72 3.41 2.75
N GLY A 184 10.81 3.53 1.78
CA GLY A 184 9.38 3.27 1.96
C GLY A 184 8.61 4.55 2.27
N THR A 185 7.39 4.67 1.72
CA THR A 185 6.46 5.78 1.97
C THR A 185 6.21 5.98 3.46
N THR A 186 6.01 4.90 4.21
CA THR A 186 5.80 4.93 5.67
C THR A 186 7.03 5.47 6.41
N GLY A 187 8.22 4.96 6.06
CA GLY A 187 9.48 5.37 6.69
C GLY A 187 9.82 6.83 6.39
N ALA A 188 9.78 7.22 5.11
CA ALA A 188 10.01 8.61 4.71
C ALA A 188 8.99 9.58 5.34
N SER A 189 7.72 9.17 5.43
CA SER A 189 6.68 9.99 6.07
C SER A 189 6.96 10.21 7.55
N MET A 190 7.32 9.14 8.27
CA MET A 190 7.67 9.21 9.69
C MET A 190 8.86 10.15 9.95
N LEU A 191 9.86 10.12 9.06
CA LEU A 191 11.08 10.92 9.16
C LEU A 191 10.86 12.41 8.87
N LEU A 192 10.01 12.71 7.89
CA LEU A 192 9.94 14.04 7.28
C LEU A 192 8.73 14.86 7.72
N ILE A 193 7.64 14.23 8.19
CA ILE A 193 6.43 14.96 8.56
C ILE A 193 6.65 15.92 9.74
N ARG A 194 7.42 15.51 10.75
CA ARG A 194 7.69 16.34 11.94
C ARG A 194 8.52 17.57 11.58
N PRO A 195 9.68 17.46 10.90
CA PRO A 195 10.42 18.62 10.41
C PRO A 195 9.56 19.54 9.54
N LEU A 196 8.75 18.99 8.63
CA LEU A 196 7.87 19.78 7.76
C LEU A 196 6.88 20.63 8.57
N LEU A 197 6.23 20.02 9.57
CA LEU A 197 5.27 20.70 10.44
C LEU A 197 5.95 21.72 11.35
N GLN A 198 7.15 21.42 11.85
CA GLN A 198 7.93 22.33 12.68
C GLN A 198 8.35 23.56 11.88
N THR A 199 8.94 23.36 10.70
CA THR A 199 9.36 24.44 9.81
C THR A 199 8.21 25.34 9.39
N ASN A 200 7.03 24.78 9.16
CA ASN A 200 5.88 25.59 8.77
C ASN A 200 5.05 26.08 9.97
N ARG A 201 5.46 25.84 11.22
CA ARG A 201 4.62 26.12 12.41
C ARG A 201 4.28 27.60 12.57
N GLU A 202 5.13 28.48 12.07
CA GLU A 202 4.97 29.93 12.18
C GLU A 202 4.10 30.52 11.05
N ARG A 203 3.80 29.73 10.01
CA ARG A 203 2.95 30.13 8.89
C ARG A 203 1.47 29.87 9.17
N LYS A 204 0.60 30.80 8.77
CA LYS A 204 -0.86 30.62 8.86
C LYS A 204 -1.45 29.62 7.87
N TYR A 205 -0.93 29.60 6.64
CA TYR A 205 -1.45 28.76 5.57
C TYR A 205 -0.54 27.57 5.31
N VAL A 206 -0.80 26.43 5.98
CA VAL A 206 0.10 25.25 5.91
C VAL A 206 -0.56 23.97 5.45
N LYS A 207 -1.90 23.98 5.32
CA LYS A 207 -2.70 22.78 5.03
C LYS A 207 -2.35 22.17 3.69
N HIS A 208 -2.12 22.99 2.66
CA HIS A 208 -1.73 22.50 1.34
C HIS A 208 -0.37 21.81 1.39
N THR A 209 0.61 22.31 2.14
CA THR A 209 1.91 21.65 2.32
C THR A 209 1.77 20.23 2.86
N VAL A 210 0.88 20.01 3.84
CA VAL A 210 0.60 18.65 4.36
C VAL A 210 -0.11 17.77 3.32
N ILE A 211 -1.06 18.31 2.55
CA ILE A 211 -1.76 17.56 1.49
C ILE A 211 -0.77 17.13 0.38
N PHE A 212 0.06 18.06 -0.09
CA PHE A 212 1.08 17.76 -1.10
C PHE A 212 2.15 16.81 -0.58
N PHE A 213 2.50 16.89 0.70
CA PHE A 213 3.36 15.89 1.34
C PHE A 213 2.75 14.48 1.26
N ILE A 214 1.46 14.35 1.56
CA ILE A 214 0.76 13.06 1.45
C ILE A 214 0.83 12.52 0.01
N PHE A 215 0.55 13.36 -0.99
CA PHE A 215 0.58 12.94 -2.39
C PHE A 215 1.98 12.58 -2.87
N LEU A 216 2.98 13.40 -2.56
CA LEU A 216 4.33 13.30 -3.10
C LEU A 216 5.24 12.33 -2.33
N VAL A 217 5.14 12.29 -1.00
CA VAL A 217 6.03 11.52 -0.13
C VAL A 217 5.35 10.26 0.38
N SER A 218 4.10 10.37 0.83
CA SER A 218 3.36 9.25 1.43
C SER A 218 2.63 8.37 0.42
N ASN A 219 2.67 8.69 -0.87
CA ASN A 219 1.96 7.95 -1.92
C ASN A 219 2.85 7.76 -3.18
N ILE A 220 2.89 8.73 -4.09
CA ILE A 220 3.60 8.62 -5.39
C ILE A 220 5.10 8.33 -5.19
N GLY A 221 5.70 8.90 -4.14
CA GLY A 221 7.11 8.76 -3.83
C GLY A 221 7.62 7.32 -3.73
N GLY A 222 6.77 6.35 -3.37
CA GLY A 222 7.16 4.95 -3.18
C GLY A 222 7.29 4.11 -4.44
N CYS A 223 7.05 4.65 -5.64
CA CYS A 223 6.75 3.78 -6.77
C CYS A 223 7.96 3.16 -7.51
N LEU A 224 9.20 3.58 -7.22
CA LEU A 224 10.37 3.18 -8.03
C LEU A 224 11.02 1.86 -7.60
N LEU A 225 10.71 1.35 -6.40
CA LEU A 225 11.22 0.07 -5.90
C LEU A 225 10.10 -0.70 -5.19
N PRO A 226 10.12 -2.05 -5.20
CA PRO A 226 9.12 -2.84 -4.48
C PRO A 226 9.09 -2.57 -2.97
N THR A 227 10.22 -2.19 -2.38
CA THR A 227 10.31 -1.81 -0.96
C THR A 227 9.67 -0.47 -0.64
N GLY A 228 9.36 0.34 -1.65
CA GLY A 228 8.86 1.70 -1.50
C GLY A 228 7.40 1.77 -1.04
N ASP A 229 6.58 0.79 -1.40
CA ASP A 229 5.14 0.77 -1.07
C ASP A 229 4.60 -0.66 -0.90
N PRO A 230 3.72 -0.92 0.09
CA PRO A 230 3.10 -2.23 0.32
C PRO A 230 2.59 -2.98 -0.93
N PRO A 231 1.85 -2.35 -1.86
CA PRO A 231 1.36 -2.99 -3.08
C PRO A 231 2.47 -3.54 -3.97
N LEU A 232 3.54 -2.76 -4.16
CA LEU A 232 4.63 -3.12 -5.06
C LEU A 232 5.42 -4.31 -4.51
N PHE A 233 5.57 -4.37 -3.19
CA PHE A 233 6.19 -5.52 -2.54
C PHE A 233 5.34 -6.78 -2.72
N LEU A 234 4.01 -6.67 -2.60
CA LEU A 234 3.11 -7.80 -2.83
C LEU A 234 3.26 -8.34 -4.27
N GLY A 235 3.23 -7.48 -5.29
CA GLY A 235 3.45 -7.96 -6.67
C GLY A 235 4.84 -8.56 -6.88
N TYR A 236 5.86 -8.08 -6.16
CA TYR A 236 7.18 -8.72 -6.17
C TYR A 236 7.15 -10.15 -5.58
N LEU A 237 6.41 -10.38 -4.49
CA LEU A 237 6.18 -11.73 -3.95
C LEU A 237 5.42 -12.62 -4.95
N LEU A 238 4.50 -12.03 -5.72
CA LEU A 238 3.76 -12.70 -6.80
C LEU A 238 4.56 -12.86 -8.11
N GLY A 239 5.85 -12.49 -8.12
CA GLY A 239 6.78 -12.77 -9.21
C GLY A 239 7.11 -11.60 -10.14
N VAL A 240 6.60 -10.39 -9.90
CA VAL A 240 7.02 -9.20 -10.65
C VAL A 240 8.53 -8.96 -10.42
N PRO A 241 9.36 -8.78 -11.46
CA PRO A 241 10.79 -8.57 -11.27
C PRO A 241 11.12 -7.33 -10.44
N PHE A 242 12.12 -7.40 -9.56
CA PHE A 242 12.46 -6.32 -8.62
C PHE A 242 12.70 -4.96 -9.31
N LEU A 243 13.39 -4.95 -10.46
CA LEU A 243 13.71 -3.73 -11.21
C LEU A 243 12.61 -3.31 -12.21
N TRP A 244 11.52 -4.05 -12.33
CA TRP A 244 10.44 -3.70 -13.25
C TRP A 244 9.78 -2.37 -12.85
N THR A 245 9.58 -2.12 -11.56
CA THR A 245 9.00 -0.87 -11.04
C THR A 245 9.85 0.35 -11.36
N PHE A 246 11.18 0.18 -11.49
CA PHE A 246 12.08 1.25 -11.92
C PHE A 246 11.78 1.74 -13.34
N SER A 247 11.13 0.92 -14.20
CA SER A 247 10.68 1.35 -15.53
C SER A 247 9.63 2.46 -15.48
N LEU A 248 8.94 2.64 -14.34
CA LEU A 248 7.90 3.64 -14.12
C LEU A 248 8.46 5.04 -13.84
N TRP A 249 9.78 5.23 -13.83
CA TRP A 249 10.43 6.49 -13.48
C TRP A 249 9.94 7.70 -14.30
N LYS A 250 9.54 7.50 -15.56
CA LYS A 250 8.99 8.57 -16.40
C LYS A 250 7.61 9.04 -15.91
N ALA A 251 6.73 8.10 -15.58
CA ALA A 251 5.40 8.39 -15.05
C ALA A 251 5.50 9.00 -13.65
N TRP A 252 6.37 8.45 -12.80
CA TRP A 252 6.71 9.01 -11.49
C TRP A 252 7.19 10.46 -11.60
N LEU A 253 8.19 10.71 -12.44
CA LEU A 253 8.78 12.03 -12.62
C LEU A 253 7.73 13.02 -13.14
N PHE A 254 6.92 12.62 -14.11
CA PHE A 254 5.83 13.44 -14.63
C PHE A 254 4.85 13.85 -13.52
N CYS A 255 4.34 12.90 -12.74
CA CYS A 255 3.42 13.16 -11.64
C CYS A 255 4.04 14.05 -10.55
N CYS A 256 5.29 13.75 -10.14
CA CYS A 256 6.01 14.54 -9.16
C CYS A 256 6.23 15.98 -9.65
N VAL A 257 6.71 16.18 -10.88
CA VAL A 257 6.96 17.52 -11.45
C VAL A 257 5.68 18.32 -11.54
N VAL A 258 4.59 17.74 -12.05
CA VAL A 258 3.29 18.44 -12.16
C VAL A 258 2.80 18.88 -10.78
N LEU A 259 2.79 17.97 -9.80
CA LEU A 259 2.35 18.31 -8.44
C LEU A 259 3.27 19.31 -7.74
N LEU A 260 4.58 19.23 -7.94
CA LEU A 260 5.54 20.19 -7.39
C LEU A 260 5.38 21.59 -8.00
N ILE A 261 5.09 21.69 -9.30
CA ILE A 261 4.80 22.97 -9.96
C ILE A 261 3.53 23.57 -9.37
N ILE A 262 2.44 22.78 -9.29
CA ILE A 262 1.18 23.25 -8.70
C ILE A 262 1.40 23.68 -7.25
N TYR A 263 2.13 22.88 -6.47
CA TYR A 263 2.49 23.19 -5.10
C TYR A 263 3.25 24.50 -5.00
N TYR A 264 4.32 24.67 -5.78
CA TYR A 264 5.17 25.86 -5.72
C TYR A 264 4.40 27.13 -6.07
N LEU A 265 3.55 27.09 -7.10
CA LEU A 265 2.72 28.22 -7.51
C LEU A 265 1.70 28.57 -6.41
N TRP A 266 1.04 27.57 -5.85
CA TRP A 266 0.02 27.75 -4.81
C TRP A 266 0.62 28.22 -3.49
N ASP A 267 1.73 27.62 -3.06
CA ASP A 267 2.45 28.01 -1.85
C ASP A 267 3.04 29.42 -1.98
N SER A 268 3.59 29.77 -3.15
CA SER A 268 4.07 31.13 -3.43
C SER A 268 2.94 32.16 -3.40
N TYR A 269 1.76 31.81 -3.90
CA TYR A 269 0.59 32.69 -3.82
C TYR A 269 0.18 32.92 -2.36
N LEU A 270 0.05 31.86 -1.56
CA LEU A 270 -0.34 31.97 -0.16
C LEU A 270 0.73 32.67 0.70
N TYR A 271 2.01 32.37 0.47
CA TYR A 271 3.14 33.00 1.15
C TYR A 271 3.16 34.52 0.97
N ARG A 272 2.77 35.04 -0.21
CA ARG A 272 2.64 36.49 -0.44
C ARG A 272 1.50 37.15 0.33
N HIS A 273 0.51 36.37 0.77
CA HIS A 273 -0.65 36.85 1.53
C HIS A 273 -0.47 36.61 3.05
N GLU A 274 0.72 36.19 3.49
CA GLU A 274 1.01 36.01 4.91
C GLU A 274 1.31 37.35 5.60
N PRO A 275 0.94 37.50 6.89
CA PRO A 275 1.20 38.71 7.65
C PRO A 275 2.71 38.96 7.81
N PRO A 276 3.18 40.22 7.75
CA PRO A 276 4.60 40.54 7.91
C PRO A 276 5.24 40.07 9.22
N LEU A 277 4.44 39.95 10.29
CA LEU A 277 4.87 39.48 11.60
C LEU A 277 5.35 38.01 11.57
N GLU A 278 4.74 37.17 10.72
CA GLU A 278 5.11 35.75 10.58
C GLU A 278 6.47 35.60 9.86
N HIS A 279 6.77 36.48 8.90
CA HIS A 279 8.07 36.50 8.23
C HIS A 279 9.24 36.88 9.16
N MET A 280 9.01 37.77 10.13
CA MET A 280 10.06 38.21 11.07
C MET A 280 10.40 37.15 12.12
N LEU A 281 9.43 36.33 12.53
CA LEU A 281 9.65 35.23 13.48
C LEU A 281 10.44 34.08 12.81
N ASP A 282 10.10 33.74 11.57
CA ASP A 282 10.76 32.67 10.79
C ASP A 282 12.24 33.01 10.49
N GLU A 283 12.55 34.30 10.32
CA GLU A 283 13.93 34.77 10.13
C GLU A 283 14.80 34.72 11.40
N THR A 284 14.20 34.70 12.59
CA THR A 284 14.94 34.78 13.87
C THR A 284 15.12 33.44 14.58
N ARG A 285 14.42 32.37 14.16
CA ARG A 285 14.45 31.04 14.79
C ARG A 285 14.94 29.93 13.87
N ILE A 286 16.09 30.13 13.23
CA ILE A 286 16.70 29.11 12.37
C ILE A 286 17.56 28.17 13.21
N GLU A 287 17.16 26.91 13.32
CA GLU A 287 17.99 25.83 13.89
C GLU A 287 18.59 24.99 12.75
N PRO A 288 19.91 24.76 12.71
CA PRO A 288 20.52 23.98 11.63
C PRO A 288 20.00 22.54 11.63
N LEU A 289 19.79 21.98 10.43
CA LEU A 289 19.39 20.59 10.30
C LEU A 289 20.45 19.66 10.92
N ARG A 290 20.01 18.83 11.87
CA ARG A 290 20.82 17.81 12.53
C ARG A 290 20.18 16.45 12.30
N LEU A 291 20.96 15.57 11.67
CA LEU A 291 20.58 14.19 11.48
C LEU A 291 21.19 13.35 12.61
N THR A 292 20.35 12.71 13.42
CA THR A 292 20.79 11.72 14.42
C THR A 292 20.37 10.32 14.00
N GLY A 293 21.21 9.33 14.33
CA GLY A 293 20.96 7.93 13.95
C GLY A 293 21.26 7.60 12.48
N SER A 294 22.19 8.33 11.83
CA SER A 294 22.54 8.14 10.42
C SER A 294 23.03 6.72 10.08
N LEU A 295 23.58 5.98 11.03
CA LEU A 295 23.97 4.58 10.85
C LEU A 295 22.78 3.70 10.40
N ASN A 296 21.54 4.05 10.76
CA ASN A 296 20.36 3.32 10.32
C ASN A 296 20.12 3.38 8.81
N PHE A 297 20.67 4.37 8.09
CA PHE A 297 20.64 4.34 6.62
C PHE A 297 21.41 3.15 6.05
N LEU A 298 22.48 2.71 6.71
CA LEU A 298 23.22 1.51 6.32
C LEU A 298 22.34 0.26 6.49
N TRP A 299 21.62 0.16 7.61
CA TRP A 299 20.72 -0.96 7.88
C TRP A 299 19.50 -0.97 6.93
N LEU A 300 18.94 0.20 6.60
CA LEU A 300 17.90 0.33 5.57
C LEU A 300 18.39 -0.13 4.20
N ALA A 301 19.58 0.32 3.78
CA ALA A 301 20.19 -0.15 2.54
C ALA A 301 20.39 -1.67 2.57
N GLY A 302 20.81 -2.23 3.71
CA GLY A 302 20.91 -3.68 3.94
C GLY A 302 19.58 -4.41 3.74
N VAL A 303 18.47 -3.88 4.28
CA VAL A 303 17.13 -4.45 4.08
C VAL A 303 16.72 -4.41 2.60
N VAL A 304 16.91 -3.28 1.92
CA VAL A 304 16.58 -3.15 0.49
C VAL A 304 17.40 -4.12 -0.35
N LEU A 305 18.70 -4.25 -0.06
CA LEU A 305 19.58 -5.21 -0.74
C LEU A 305 19.20 -6.66 -0.43
N ALA A 306 18.83 -6.99 0.81
CA ALA A 306 18.34 -8.33 1.16
C ALA A 306 17.09 -8.67 0.32
N VAL A 307 16.14 -7.73 0.20
CA VAL A 307 14.95 -7.93 -0.62
C VAL A 307 15.28 -8.13 -2.09
N ALA A 308 16.21 -7.34 -2.64
CA ALA A 308 16.59 -7.40 -4.05
C ALA A 308 17.39 -8.66 -4.42
N LEU A 309 18.27 -9.12 -3.52
CA LEU A 309 19.29 -10.13 -3.83
C LEU A 309 18.96 -11.52 -3.27
N MET A 310 18.23 -11.61 -2.16
CA MET A 310 17.95 -12.85 -1.47
C MET A 310 16.56 -13.38 -1.86
N VAL A 311 16.40 -13.75 -3.13
CA VAL A 311 15.15 -14.33 -3.63
C VAL A 311 15.14 -15.83 -3.36
N PRO A 312 14.14 -16.37 -2.62
CA PRO A 312 14.05 -17.81 -2.36
C PRO A 312 14.14 -18.63 -3.65
N GLY A 313 14.89 -19.73 -3.61
CA GLY A 313 15.07 -20.65 -4.74
C GLY A 313 15.98 -20.14 -5.86
N LYS A 314 16.51 -18.91 -5.80
CA LYS A 314 17.49 -18.39 -6.76
C LYS A 314 18.91 -18.41 -6.19
N PRO A 315 19.94 -18.56 -7.05
CA PRO A 315 21.33 -18.43 -6.61
C PRO A 315 21.60 -16.98 -6.18
N LEU A 316 22.22 -16.81 -5.02
CA LEU A 316 22.69 -15.51 -4.56
C LEU A 316 23.78 -15.00 -5.52
N LEU A 317 23.69 -13.75 -5.95
CA LEU A 317 24.46 -13.11 -7.03
C LEU A 317 25.92 -13.62 -7.17
N GLY A 318 26.20 -14.36 -8.25
CA GLY A 318 27.55 -14.86 -8.56
C GLY A 318 28.07 -15.96 -7.65
N THR A 319 27.26 -16.49 -6.74
CA THR A 319 27.58 -17.60 -5.84
C THR A 319 26.76 -18.85 -6.22
N GLY A 320 27.30 -20.04 -5.95
CA GLY A 320 26.55 -21.29 -6.08
C GLY A 320 25.56 -21.56 -4.94
N PHE A 321 25.33 -20.58 -4.06
CA PHE A 321 24.46 -20.72 -2.90
C PHE A 321 23.01 -20.39 -3.27
N THR A 322 22.15 -21.40 -3.30
CA THR A 322 20.70 -21.22 -3.47
C THR A 322 20.12 -20.68 -2.17
N VAL A 323 19.42 -19.55 -2.26
CA VAL A 323 18.81 -18.88 -1.11
C VAL A 323 17.68 -19.77 -0.54
N PRO A 324 17.77 -20.20 0.72
CA PRO A 324 16.70 -20.95 1.37
C PRO A 324 15.46 -20.10 1.62
N ASP A 325 14.32 -20.76 1.83
CA ASP A 325 13.09 -20.09 2.28
C ASP A 325 13.34 -19.36 3.60
N TYR A 326 12.71 -18.19 3.77
CA TYR A 326 12.83 -17.32 4.93
C TYR A 326 14.23 -16.75 5.23
N PHE A 327 15.24 -17.03 4.42
CA PHE A 327 16.59 -16.51 4.65
C PHE A 327 16.64 -14.98 4.56
N ARG A 328 15.94 -14.41 3.58
CA ARG A 328 15.76 -12.96 3.41
C ARG A 328 15.17 -12.33 4.66
N GLU A 329 14.10 -12.92 5.20
CA GLU A 329 13.37 -12.48 6.38
C GLU A 329 14.25 -12.53 7.63
N ALA A 330 15.02 -13.61 7.79
CA ALA A 330 15.99 -13.73 8.89
C ALA A 330 17.06 -12.64 8.83
N VAL A 331 17.59 -12.33 7.64
CA VAL A 331 18.57 -11.25 7.44
C VAL A 331 17.95 -9.88 7.72
N MET A 332 16.72 -9.62 7.29
CA MET A 332 16.01 -8.38 7.61
C MET A 332 15.84 -8.20 9.12
N LEU A 333 15.39 -9.25 9.83
CA LEU A 333 15.27 -9.22 11.29
C LEU A 333 16.62 -9.06 11.99
N ALA A 334 17.70 -9.62 11.44
CA ALA A 334 19.05 -9.39 11.95
C ALA A 334 19.44 -7.92 11.82
N PHE A 335 19.17 -7.26 10.69
CA PHE A 335 19.38 -5.82 10.53
C PHE A 335 18.53 -4.99 11.50
N VAL A 336 17.30 -5.41 11.79
CA VAL A 336 16.48 -4.77 12.83
C VAL A 336 17.14 -4.91 14.20
N GLY A 337 17.62 -6.09 14.56
CA GLY A 337 18.33 -6.31 15.83
C GLY A 337 19.59 -5.46 15.94
N LEU A 338 20.41 -5.42 14.89
CA LEU A 338 21.61 -4.60 14.81
C LEU A 338 21.29 -3.10 14.91
N ALA A 339 20.29 -2.63 14.17
CA ALA A 339 19.81 -1.26 14.25
C ALA A 339 19.27 -0.93 15.65
N TRP A 340 18.57 -1.86 16.28
CA TRP A 340 18.00 -1.69 17.61
C TRP A 340 19.08 -1.48 18.67
N ILE A 341 20.14 -2.29 18.62
CA ILE A 341 21.26 -2.25 19.56
C ILE A 341 22.18 -1.05 19.28
N ALA A 342 22.47 -0.78 18.00
CA ALA A 342 23.39 0.28 17.61
C ALA A 342 22.81 1.70 17.76
N SER A 343 21.48 1.84 17.73
CA SER A 343 20.82 3.14 17.84
C SER A 343 20.56 3.56 19.28
N SER A 344 20.80 4.84 19.59
CA SER A 344 20.47 5.39 20.90
C SER A 344 18.96 5.32 21.18
N PRO A 345 18.54 4.77 22.34
CA PRO A 345 17.13 4.75 22.75
C PRO A 345 16.49 6.15 22.82
N GLN A 346 17.30 7.20 23.01
CA GLN A 346 16.79 8.57 23.05
C GLN A 346 16.18 9.01 21.72
N VAL A 347 16.78 8.61 20.59
CA VAL A 347 16.27 8.97 19.25
C VAL A 347 14.86 8.43 19.04
N ARG A 348 14.62 7.17 19.45
CA ARG A 348 13.29 6.55 19.38
C ARG A 348 12.28 7.23 20.31
N ARG A 349 12.69 7.61 21.52
CA ARG A 349 11.83 8.36 22.45
C ARG A 349 11.42 9.71 21.87
N ASP A 350 12.37 10.43 21.30
CA ASP A 350 12.13 11.74 20.71
C ASP A 350 11.24 11.67 19.44
N ASN A 351 11.27 10.54 18.74
CA ASN A 351 10.37 10.22 17.64
C ASN A 351 8.99 9.71 18.11
N GLU A 352 8.76 9.57 19.42
CA GLU A 352 7.59 8.92 20.03
C GLU A 352 7.31 7.53 19.45
N PHE A 353 8.38 6.82 19.09
CA PHE A 353 8.31 5.52 18.45
C PHE A 353 7.61 4.52 19.38
N ASN A 354 6.63 3.83 18.82
CA ASN A 354 5.92 2.75 19.50
C ASN A 354 5.48 1.70 18.46
N PHE A 355 5.23 0.48 18.92
CA PHE A 355 4.83 -0.63 18.04
C PHE A 355 3.33 -0.63 17.71
N ARG A 356 2.55 0.34 18.19
CA ARG A 356 1.10 0.32 18.01
C ARG A 356 0.69 0.39 16.54
N ALA A 357 1.39 1.22 15.76
CA ALA A 357 1.14 1.40 14.33
C ALA A 357 1.42 0.11 13.54
N ILE A 358 2.56 -0.54 13.79
CA ILE A 358 2.88 -1.80 13.09
C ILE A 358 1.99 -2.96 13.53
N ILE A 359 1.57 -3.00 14.80
CA ILE A 359 0.57 -3.97 15.28
C ILE A 359 -0.77 -3.74 14.58
N GLU A 360 -1.19 -2.47 14.44
CA GLU A 360 -2.43 -2.13 13.71
C GLU A 360 -2.41 -2.63 12.27
N VAL A 361 -1.29 -2.40 11.57
CA VAL A 361 -1.09 -2.92 10.21
C VAL A 361 -1.17 -4.46 10.24
N ALA A 362 -0.42 -5.13 11.12
CA ALA A 362 -0.41 -6.60 11.20
C ALA A 362 -1.80 -7.21 11.42
N VAL A 363 -2.60 -6.68 12.36
CA VAL A 363 -3.91 -7.24 12.69
C VAL A 363 -4.96 -7.04 11.61
N LEU A 364 -4.86 -5.97 10.81
CA LEU A 364 -5.74 -5.74 9.66
C LEU A 364 -5.28 -6.56 8.45
N PHE A 365 -3.97 -6.54 8.17
CA PHE A 365 -3.43 -7.11 6.96
C PHE A 365 -3.51 -8.63 6.93
N ILE A 366 -3.44 -9.33 8.06
CA ILE A 366 -3.70 -10.77 8.09
C ILE A 366 -5.10 -11.12 7.56
N GLY A 367 -6.11 -10.32 7.90
CA GLY A 367 -7.46 -10.49 7.38
C GLY A 367 -7.57 -10.15 5.90
N ILE A 368 -6.91 -9.05 5.48
CA ILE A 368 -6.87 -8.63 4.08
C ILE A 368 -6.25 -9.73 3.21
N PHE A 369 -5.08 -10.25 3.57
CA PHE A 369 -4.36 -11.25 2.78
C PHE A 369 -5.17 -12.54 2.62
N ILE A 370 -5.79 -13.02 3.70
CA ILE A 370 -6.64 -14.22 3.62
C ILE A 370 -7.88 -13.98 2.76
N THR A 371 -8.55 -12.85 2.93
CA THR A 371 -9.79 -12.54 2.19
C THR A 371 -9.54 -12.19 0.72
N MET A 372 -8.35 -11.68 0.38
CA MET A 372 -7.94 -11.30 -0.97
C MET A 372 -7.69 -12.47 -1.92
N GLN A 373 -7.46 -13.68 -1.39
CA GLN A 373 -7.19 -14.87 -2.22
C GLN A 373 -8.31 -15.17 -3.21
N ALA A 374 -9.58 -14.99 -2.81
CA ALA A 374 -10.72 -15.22 -3.72
C ALA A 374 -10.79 -14.21 -4.87
N PRO A 375 -10.73 -12.87 -4.63
CA PRO A 375 -10.56 -11.89 -5.70
C PRO A 375 -9.39 -12.17 -6.65
N ILE A 376 -8.21 -12.52 -6.12
CA ILE A 376 -7.03 -12.83 -6.95
C ILE A 376 -7.28 -14.06 -7.82
N GLU A 377 -7.88 -15.13 -7.28
CA GLU A 377 -8.22 -16.32 -8.07
C GLU A 377 -9.23 -15.98 -9.18
N ILE A 378 -10.24 -15.16 -8.88
CA ILE A 378 -11.22 -14.68 -9.89
C ILE A 378 -10.50 -13.90 -10.99
N LEU A 379 -9.65 -12.93 -10.63
CA LEU A 379 -8.92 -12.11 -11.60
C LEU A 379 -7.94 -12.94 -12.44
N ARG A 380 -7.35 -13.99 -11.86
CA ARG A 380 -6.46 -14.90 -12.60
C ARG A 380 -7.22 -15.69 -13.68
N ILE A 381 -8.46 -16.10 -13.41
CA ILE A 381 -9.27 -16.92 -14.33
C ILE A 381 -10.05 -16.04 -15.32
N GLU A 382 -10.72 -15.00 -14.83
CA GLU A 382 -11.63 -14.13 -15.58
C GLU A 382 -10.98 -12.82 -16.04
N GLY A 383 -9.77 -12.48 -15.59
CA GLY A 383 -9.07 -11.26 -15.99
C GLY A 383 -8.99 -11.06 -17.51
N PRO A 384 -8.66 -12.10 -18.31
CA PRO A 384 -8.65 -12.01 -19.77
C PRO A 384 -10.02 -11.76 -20.41
N SER A 385 -11.13 -12.08 -19.73
CA SER A 385 -12.49 -11.89 -20.23
C SER A 385 -13.04 -10.48 -19.95
N LEU A 386 -12.36 -9.70 -19.09
CA LEU A 386 -12.78 -8.33 -18.77
C LEU A 386 -12.67 -7.40 -19.99
N PRO A 387 -13.67 -6.53 -20.26
CA PRO A 387 -13.72 -5.63 -21.42
C PRO A 387 -12.78 -4.41 -21.30
N LEU A 388 -11.58 -4.60 -20.72
CA LEU A 388 -10.53 -3.59 -20.51
C LEU A 388 -9.59 -3.52 -21.72
N THR A 389 -10.14 -3.29 -22.91
CA THR A 389 -9.44 -3.40 -24.19
C THR A 389 -8.58 -2.19 -24.58
N ASN A 390 -8.58 -1.10 -23.80
CA ASN A 390 -7.80 0.11 -24.08
C ASN A 390 -7.16 0.65 -22.78
N PRO A 391 -5.89 1.15 -22.83
CA PRO A 391 -5.22 1.80 -21.71
C PRO A 391 -6.06 2.82 -20.93
N ALA A 392 -6.90 3.61 -21.59
CA ALA A 392 -7.75 4.59 -20.90
C ALA A 392 -8.80 3.94 -20.00
N ARG A 393 -9.41 2.83 -20.45
CA ARG A 393 -10.37 2.06 -19.62
C ARG A 393 -9.66 1.43 -18.45
N PHE A 394 -8.47 0.89 -18.68
CA PHE A 394 -7.64 0.33 -17.62
C PHE A 394 -7.30 1.38 -16.58
N PHE A 395 -6.81 2.56 -16.99
CA PHE A 395 -6.47 3.68 -16.11
C PHE A 395 -7.66 4.14 -15.25
N TRP A 396 -8.83 4.35 -15.86
CA TRP A 396 -9.99 4.81 -15.09
C TRP A 396 -10.58 3.72 -14.20
N ALA A 397 -10.59 2.47 -14.63
CA ALA A 397 -11.09 1.36 -13.81
C ALA A 397 -10.20 1.15 -12.58
N THR A 398 -8.89 0.98 -12.79
CA THR A 398 -7.94 0.79 -11.69
C THR A 398 -7.81 2.05 -10.84
N GLY A 399 -7.71 3.24 -11.45
CA GLY A 399 -7.65 4.51 -10.71
C GLY A 399 -8.88 4.75 -9.84
N SER A 400 -10.08 4.42 -10.33
CA SER A 400 -11.32 4.55 -9.56
C SER A 400 -11.35 3.55 -8.40
N LEU A 401 -10.92 2.31 -8.62
CA LEU A 401 -10.85 1.28 -7.59
C LEU A 401 -9.83 1.67 -6.49
N SER A 402 -8.63 2.06 -6.88
CA SER A 402 -7.54 2.55 -6.00
C SER A 402 -7.90 3.83 -5.24
N SER A 403 -8.78 4.68 -5.78
CA SER A 403 -9.24 5.87 -5.07
C SER A 403 -10.25 5.57 -3.94
N PHE A 404 -10.84 4.36 -3.93
CA PHE A 404 -11.82 3.93 -2.94
C PHE A 404 -11.31 2.80 -2.03
N LEU A 405 -10.45 1.93 -2.56
CA LEU A 405 -9.88 0.76 -1.89
C LEU A 405 -8.38 0.96 -1.65
N ASP A 406 -7.78 0.05 -0.88
CA ASP A 406 -6.31 -0.04 -0.80
C ASP A 406 -5.71 -0.28 -2.20
N ASN A 407 -4.44 0.08 -2.39
CA ASN A 407 -3.79 0.03 -3.71
C ASN A 407 -3.32 -1.39 -4.09
N ALA A 408 -3.03 -2.25 -3.11
CA ALA A 408 -2.54 -3.62 -3.32
C ALA A 408 -3.43 -4.48 -4.23
N PRO A 409 -4.76 -4.55 -4.02
CA PRO A 409 -5.65 -5.39 -4.82
C PRO A 409 -5.91 -4.86 -6.23
N THR A 410 -5.64 -3.57 -6.45
CA THR A 410 -5.77 -2.94 -7.76
C THR A 410 -4.49 -3.11 -8.59
N TYR A 411 -3.35 -3.22 -7.90
CA TYR A 411 -2.04 -3.38 -8.51
C TYR A 411 -1.78 -4.83 -8.95
N VAL A 412 -2.17 -5.80 -8.10
CA VAL A 412 -2.19 -7.23 -8.40
C VAL A 412 -3.31 -7.53 -9.38
#